data_AF-A0A9E1UXM4-F1
#
_entry.id   AF-A0A9E1UXM4-F1
#
_cell.length_a   1.000
_cell.length_b   1.000
_cell.length_c   1.000
_cell.angle_alpha   90.00
_cell.angle_beta   90.00
_cell.angle_gamma   90.00
#
_symmetry.space_group_name_H-M   'P 1'
#
loop_
_entity.id
_entity.type
_entity.pdbx_description
1 polymer ?
#
loop_
_entity_poly.entity_id
_entity_poly.type
_entity_poly.pdbx_seq_one_letter_code
_entity_poly.pdbx_strand_id
1 'polypeptide(L)' 'IDRARIIEQTSVTGGKPIWWSHPAFANRSVYLRNDRAIHCYSLATPAE' A
#
# COMPACT_ATOMS: atom_id res chain seq x y z
N ILE A 1 -15.54 0.41 -8.50
CA ILE A 1 -14.23 0.48 -7.82
C ILE A 1 -14.50 1.02 -6.42
N ASP A 2 -14.16 0.25 -5.39
CA ASP A 2 -14.40 0.59 -3.97
C ASP A 2 -13.06 0.59 -3.19
N ARG A 3 -13.08 1.01 -1.93
CA ARG A 3 -11.92 1.03 -1.04
C ARG A 3 -11.54 -0.37 -0.59
N ALA A 4 -10.25 -0.67 -0.58
CA ALA A 4 -9.71 -1.94 -0.10
C ALA A 4 -8.65 -1.70 0.99
N ARG A 5 -8.63 -2.56 2.02
CA ARG A 5 -7.57 -2.61 3.02
C ARG A 5 -6.48 -3.56 2.54
N ILE A 6 -5.37 -3.00 2.08
CA ILE A 6 -4.30 -3.74 1.37
C ILE A 6 -2.98 -3.80 2.13
N ILE A 7 -2.89 -3.21 3.32
CA ILE A 7 -1.74 -3.32 4.23
C ILE A 7 -2.27 -3.14 5.67
N GLU A 8 -1.49 -3.46 6.72
CA GLU A 8 -1.82 -3.28 8.17
C GLU A 8 -1.04 -2.19 8.91
N GLN A 9 -1.70 -1.31 9.69
CA GLN A 9 -1.04 -0.14 10.28
C GLN A 9 -0.10 -0.61 11.38
N THR A 10 1.17 -0.22 11.31
CA THR A 10 2.19 -0.71 12.26
C THR A 10 2.62 0.31 13.29
N SER A 11 2.37 1.59 13.02
CA SER A 11 2.87 2.69 13.85
C SER A 11 1.75 3.64 14.28
N VAL A 12 1.98 4.33 15.40
CA VAL A 12 1.07 5.35 15.95
C VAL A 12 1.79 6.68 16.00
N THR A 13 1.18 7.73 15.46
CA THR A 13 1.71 9.10 15.53
C THR A 13 0.56 10.07 15.78
N GLY A 14 0.75 10.99 16.74
CA GLY A 14 -0.31 11.91 17.15
C GLY A 14 -1.59 11.22 17.66
N GLY A 15 -1.45 10.04 18.29
CA GLY A 15 -2.58 9.25 18.80
C GLY A 15 -3.39 8.54 17.71
N LYS A 16 -2.97 8.56 16.44
CA LYS A 16 -3.63 7.86 15.35
C LYS A 16 -2.74 6.77 14.77
N PRO A 17 -3.27 5.58 14.47
CA PRO A 17 -2.53 4.58 13.72
C PRO A 17 -2.31 5.11 12.29
N ILE A 18 -1.08 4.99 11.79
CA ILE A 18 -0.68 5.49 10.47
C ILE A 18 0.16 4.47 9.69
N TRP A 19 0.15 4.67 8.38
CA TRP A 19 1.08 4.05 7.44
C TRP A 19 2.35 4.89 7.37
N TRP A 20 3.51 4.25 7.22
CA TRP A 20 4.79 4.97 7.18
C TRP A 20 5.23 5.43 5.79
N SER A 21 4.39 5.34 4.75
CA SER A 21 4.69 5.95 3.45
C SER A 21 3.49 6.27 2.59
N HIS A 22 3.66 7.28 1.74
CA HIS A 22 2.75 7.55 0.64
C HIS A 22 2.85 6.40 -0.39
N PRO A 23 1.73 5.87 -0.89
CA PRO A 23 1.76 4.88 -1.96
C PRO A 23 2.50 5.45 -3.17
N ALA A 24 3.47 4.70 -3.68
CA ALA A 24 4.18 5.04 -4.90
C ALA A 24 3.55 4.29 -6.07
N PHE A 25 3.40 4.96 -7.20
CA PHE A 25 2.93 4.35 -8.43
C PHE A 25 4.04 4.34 -9.47
N ALA A 26 4.41 3.14 -9.93
CA ALA A 26 5.41 2.92 -10.97
C ALA A 26 5.16 1.58 -11.65
N ASN A 27 5.59 1.39 -12.90
CA ASN A 27 5.46 0.10 -13.62
C ASN A 27 4.03 -0.50 -13.60
N ARG A 28 3.00 0.36 -13.68
CA ARG A 28 1.58 -0.03 -13.55
C ARG A 28 1.29 -0.78 -12.25
N SER A 29 2.07 -0.55 -11.20
CA SER A 29 1.96 -1.20 -9.90
C SER A 29 1.93 -0.17 -8.79
N VAL A 30 1.20 -0.50 -7.72
CA VAL A 30 1.14 0.28 -6.49
C VAL A 30 2.08 -0.35 -5.46
N TYR A 31 3.01 0.45 -4.96
CA TYR A 31 3.97 0.06 -3.93
C TYR A 31 3.58 0.69 -2.60
N LEU A 32 3.44 -0.13 -1.57
CA LEU A 32 3.07 0.28 -0.22
C LEU A 32 4.05 -0.31 0.77
N ARG A 33 4.35 0.42 1.84
CA ARG A 33 5.18 -0.12 2.93
C ARG A 33 4.67 0.30 4.29
N ASN A 34 4.94 -0.58 5.25
CA ASN A 34 4.84 -0.33 6.68
C ASN A 34 6.15 -0.84 7.34
N ASP A 35 6.18 -0.90 8.67
CA ASP A 35 7.39 -1.29 9.41
C ASP A 35 7.68 -2.80 9.35
N ARG A 36 6.79 -3.60 8.78
CA ARG A 36 6.87 -5.07 8.72
C ARG A 36 7.05 -5.62 7.31
N ALA A 37 6.55 -4.93 6.29
CA ALA A 37 6.46 -5.42 4.92
C ALA A 37 6.42 -4.29 3.89
N ILE A 38 6.83 -4.66 2.67
CA ILE A 38 6.63 -3.88 1.45
C ILE A 38 5.78 -4.73 0.52
N HIS A 39 4.68 -4.17 0.03
CA HIS A 39 3.78 -4.83 -0.92
C HIS A 39 3.83 -4.14 -2.29
N CYS A 40 3.63 -4.94 -3.33
CA CYS A 40 3.50 -4.50 -4.72
C CYS A 40 2.24 -5.12 -5.31
N TYR A 41 1.32 -4.28 -5.78
CA TYR A 41 0.08 -4.70 -6.44
C TYR A 41 0.08 -4.26 -7.88
N SER A 42 0.07 -5.21 -8.81
CA SER A 42 -0.10 -4.91 -10.23
C SER A 42 -1.50 -4.38 -10.49
N LEU A 43 -1.59 -3.25 -11.18
CA LEU A 43 -2.80 -2.71 -11.78
C LEU A 43 -2.81 -2.94 -13.30
N ALA A 44 -1.87 -3.72 -13.84
CA ALA A 44 -1.86 -4.06 -15.25
C ALA A 44 -3.03 -4.99 -15.58
N THR A 45 -3.59 -4.83 -16.78
CA THR A 45 -4.54 -5.80 -17.33
C THR A 45 -3.87 -7.18 -17.39
N PRO A 46 -4.53 -8.26 -16.94
CA PRO A 46 -4.03 -9.62 -17.10
C PRO A 46 -3.73 -9.91 -18.58
N ALA A 47 -2.68 -10.67 -18.86
CA ALA A 47 -2.47 -11.22 -20.20
C ALA A 47 -3.51 -12.33 -20.43
N GLU A 48 -4.11 -12.35 -21.62
CA GLU A 48 -5.07 -13.35 -22.09
C GLU A 48 -4.40 -14.71 -22.32
#